data_AF-A0A2Z6D4J2-F1
#
_entry.id   AF-A0A2Z6D4J2-F1
#
_cell.length_a   1.000
_cell.length_b   1.000
_cell.length_c   1.000
_cell.angle_alpha   90.00
_cell.angle_beta   90.00
_cell.angle_gamma   90.00
#
_symmetry.space_group_name_H-M   'P 1'
#
loop_
_entity.id
_entity.type
_entity.pdbx_description
1 polymer ?
#
loop_
_entity_poly.entity_id
_entity_poly.type
_entity_poly.pdbx_seq_one_letter_code
_entity_poly.pdbx_strand_id
1 'polypeptide(L)'
;MVNQTNPTPSNNTLVRSLMNAALSVGVMLGSGLAYGFVQTAFYSKQHEQSTRTELSRFGRAEYEQLKPGMSLTEVRSILYRGIEVNRSATIATFLWENADGSKITAVFENEKLKSKEQSGLK
;
A
#
# COMPACT_ATOMS: atom_id res chain seq x y z
N MET A 1 60.09 12.87 -14.78
CA MET A 1 59.64 11.86 -13.80
C MET A 1 59.67 12.46 -12.42
N VAL A 2 58.51 12.86 -11.90
CA VAL A 2 58.26 13.05 -10.46
C VAL A 2 56.75 12.89 -10.24
N ASN A 3 56.38 11.93 -9.40
CA ASN A 3 55.01 11.59 -9.00
C ASN A 3 54.49 12.59 -7.95
N GLN A 4 53.20 12.95 -8.01
CA GLN A 4 52.42 13.28 -6.81
C GLN A 4 50.99 12.75 -6.95
N THR A 5 50.68 11.76 -6.12
CA THR A 5 49.35 11.14 -5.94
C THR A 5 48.53 11.99 -4.98
N ASN A 6 47.37 12.49 -5.42
CA ASN A 6 46.42 13.18 -4.56
C ASN A 6 45.63 12.18 -3.69
N PRO A 7 45.57 12.37 -2.37
CA PRO A 7 44.73 11.56 -1.50
C PRO A 7 43.25 12.02 -1.53
N THR A 8 42.37 11.03 -1.52
CA THR A 8 40.91 11.11 -1.39
C THR A 8 40.49 11.89 -0.13
N PRO A 9 39.52 12.83 -0.21
CA PRO A 9 38.85 13.36 0.97
C PRO A 9 37.83 12.33 1.48
N SER A 10 38.13 11.77 2.65
CA SER A 10 37.28 10.91 3.46
C SER A 10 36.76 11.73 4.62
N ASN A 11 35.44 11.98 4.69
CA ASN A 11 34.60 12.16 5.89
C ASN A 11 33.42 13.09 5.58
N ASN A 12 32.19 12.63 5.86
CA ASN A 12 31.27 13.36 6.73
C ASN A 12 30.05 12.51 7.08
N THR A 13 30.06 12.14 8.36
CA THR A 13 29.03 11.55 9.18
C THR A 13 27.78 12.43 9.21
N LEU A 14 26.62 11.90 8.86
CA LEU A 14 25.34 12.53 9.20
C LEU A 14 24.29 11.44 9.53
N VAL A 15 24.38 11.04 10.80
CA VAL A 15 23.26 10.73 11.72
C VAL A 15 21.97 10.28 11.03
N ARG A 16 21.79 8.95 10.90
CA ARG A 16 20.45 8.38 10.75
C ARG A 16 20.09 7.60 12.01
N SER A 17 19.54 8.37 12.95
CA SER A 17 18.57 7.99 13.98
C SER A 17 18.40 6.47 14.20
N LEU A 18 19.07 5.96 15.22
CA LEU A 18 18.67 4.72 15.90
C LEU A 18 17.33 5.00 16.59
N MET A 19 16.22 4.71 15.92
CA MET A 19 14.92 4.65 16.56
C MET A 19 14.93 3.49 17.55
N ASN A 20 15.01 3.82 18.83
CA ASN A 20 14.82 2.91 19.95
C ASN A 20 13.40 2.32 19.88
N ALA A 21 13.28 1.05 19.49
CA ALA A 21 12.07 0.28 19.68
C ALA A 21 11.95 -0.06 21.17
N ALA A 22 11.17 0.72 21.92
CA ALA A 22 10.77 0.37 23.28
C ALA A 22 9.76 -0.79 23.20
N LEU A 23 10.24 -2.01 23.43
CA LEU A 23 9.42 -3.19 23.67
C LEU A 23 8.81 -3.11 25.07
N SER A 24 7.61 -2.55 25.19
CA SER A 24 6.85 -2.58 26.44
C SER A 24 6.24 -3.97 26.63
N VAL A 25 6.96 -4.86 27.33
CA VAL A 25 6.44 -6.15 27.79
C VAL A 25 5.55 -5.91 29.00
N GLY A 26 4.24 -5.79 28.78
CA GLY A 26 3.25 -5.80 29.85
C GLY A 26 2.91 -7.23 30.26
N VAL A 27 3.48 -7.73 31.36
CA VAL A 27 2.99 -8.95 32.03
C VAL A 27 1.80 -8.59 32.90
N MET A 28 0.58 -8.86 32.42
CA MET A 28 -0.63 -8.74 33.23
C MET A 28 -0.90 -10.09 33.91
N LEU A 29 -0.39 -10.24 35.14
CA LEU A 29 -0.81 -11.29 36.07
C LEU A 29 -2.12 -10.84 36.73
N GLY A 30 -3.25 -11.33 36.22
CA GLY A 30 -4.58 -11.08 36.78
C GLY A 30 -5.35 -12.38 36.91
N SER A 31 -5.24 -13.03 38.06
CA SER A 31 -6.02 -14.20 38.44
C SER A 31 -7.45 -13.77 38.78
N GLY A 32 -8.46 -14.28 38.07
CA GLY A 32 -9.85 -14.03 38.41
C GLY A 32 -10.83 -14.71 37.47
N LEU A 33 -11.30 -15.91 37.86
CA LEU A 33 -12.31 -16.71 37.18
C LEU A 33 -13.67 -15.98 37.17
N ALA A 34 -14.16 -15.62 35.98
CA ALA A 34 -15.59 -15.44 35.75
C ALA A 34 -15.91 -15.97 34.34
N TYR A 35 -16.85 -16.89 34.32
CA TYR A 35 -17.30 -17.69 33.20
C TYR A 35 -17.81 -16.86 32.02
N GLY A 36 -17.49 -17.26 30.78
CA GLY A 36 -18.30 -16.89 29.61
C GLY A 36 -17.52 -16.52 28.35
N PHE A 37 -17.31 -17.52 27.48
CA PHE A 37 -17.19 -17.44 26.01
C PHE A 37 -16.24 -16.42 25.35
N VAL A 38 -15.25 -17.03 24.72
CA VAL A 38 -14.26 -16.53 23.77
C VAL A 38 -14.93 -15.90 22.54
N GLN A 39 -14.76 -14.60 22.33
CA GLN A 39 -14.73 -14.05 20.97
C GLN A 39 -13.96 -12.72 20.91
N THR A 40 -12.86 -12.77 20.16
CA THR A 40 -12.34 -11.67 19.33
C THR A 40 -11.99 -10.34 20.00
N ALA A 41 -10.79 -10.28 20.59
CA ALA A 41 -9.99 -9.06 20.61
C ALA A 41 -8.74 -9.15 19.70
N PHE A 42 -8.67 -10.14 18.81
CA PHE A 42 -7.79 -10.09 17.63
C PHE A 42 -8.50 -9.30 16.51
N TYR A 43 -8.73 -8.01 16.75
CA TYR A 43 -8.95 -7.05 15.67
C TYR A 43 -7.78 -6.07 15.69
N SER A 44 -6.58 -6.61 15.46
CA SER A 44 -5.40 -5.82 15.08
C SER A 44 -5.62 -5.26 13.67
N LYS A 45 -6.41 -4.19 13.59
CA LYS A 45 -6.45 -3.26 12.46
C LYS A 45 -6.02 -1.90 12.98
N GLN A 46 -4.80 -1.83 13.50
CA GLN A 46 -4.18 -0.57 13.84
C GLN A 46 -2.93 -0.41 12.98
N HIS A 47 -2.91 0.72 12.26
CA HIS A 47 -1.78 1.37 11.61
C HIS A 47 -1.22 0.71 10.34
N GLU A 48 -1.75 1.13 9.19
CA GLU A 48 -0.99 1.91 8.19
C GLU A 48 -1.95 2.84 7.40
N GLN A 49 -2.71 3.69 8.10
CA GLN A 49 -3.57 4.71 7.50
C GLN A 49 -3.07 6.12 7.85
N SER A 50 -1.77 6.35 7.68
CA SER A 50 -1.12 7.66 7.85
C SER A 50 -0.17 8.01 6.70
N THR A 51 -0.47 7.51 5.50
CA THR A 51 -0.12 8.16 4.22
C THR A 51 -1.42 8.29 3.42
N ARG A 52 -2.32 9.13 3.93
CA ARG A 52 -3.48 9.60 3.16
C ARG A 52 -2.93 10.29 1.91
N THR A 53 -2.88 9.52 0.84
CA THR A 53 -3.33 9.91 -0.49
C THR A 53 -3.10 11.39 -0.78
N GLU A 54 -1.97 11.74 -1.39
CA GLU A 54 -2.03 12.81 -2.37
C GLU A 54 -3.20 12.45 -3.29
N LEU A 55 -4.22 13.31 -3.28
CA LEU A 55 -5.53 13.17 -3.92
C LEU A 55 -5.38 12.91 -5.42
N SER A 56 -5.05 11.68 -5.75
CA SER A 56 -5.12 11.10 -7.08
C SER A 56 -6.59 10.84 -7.37
N ARG A 57 -7.36 11.93 -7.53
CA ARG A 57 -8.77 11.85 -7.87
C ARG A 57 -8.87 11.41 -9.32
N PHE A 58 -9.58 10.33 -9.57
CA PHE A 58 -9.87 9.82 -10.91
C PHE A 58 -11.36 9.98 -11.23
N GLY A 59 -11.69 10.19 -12.50
CA GLY A 59 -13.05 10.33 -13.00
C GLY A 59 -13.34 9.40 -14.16
N ARG A 60 -14.39 9.71 -14.90
CA ARG A 60 -14.78 8.92 -16.08
C ARG A 60 -13.71 8.90 -17.17
N ALA A 61 -12.99 10.01 -17.35
CA ALA A 61 -11.95 10.13 -18.38
C ALA A 61 -10.80 9.14 -18.16
N GLU A 62 -10.33 8.98 -16.93
CA GLU A 62 -9.26 8.03 -16.58
C GLU A 62 -9.77 6.58 -16.71
N TYR A 63 -11.01 6.32 -16.27
CA TYR A 63 -11.63 5.01 -16.43
C TYR A 63 -11.72 4.59 -17.90
N GLU A 64 -12.12 5.50 -18.80
CA GLU A 64 -12.26 5.24 -20.24
C GLU A 64 -10.93 4.94 -20.93
N GLN A 65 -9.82 5.51 -20.43
CA GLN A 65 -8.48 5.22 -20.96
C GLN A 65 -8.03 3.78 -20.71
N LEU A 66 -8.56 3.12 -19.67
CA LEU A 66 -8.22 1.73 -19.36
C LEU A 66 -8.73 0.78 -20.45
N LYS A 67 -7.87 -0.09 -20.98
CA LYS A 67 -8.24 -1.05 -22.03
C LYS A 67 -7.86 -2.47 -21.63
N PRO A 68 -8.68 -3.48 -21.98
CA PRO A 68 -8.27 -4.87 -21.83
C PRO A 68 -6.88 -5.11 -22.46
N GLY A 69 -6.04 -5.89 -21.78
CA GLY A 69 -4.66 -6.16 -22.18
C GLY A 69 -3.61 -5.19 -21.60
N MET A 70 -4.00 -4.09 -20.96
CA MET A 70 -3.05 -3.23 -20.24
C MET A 70 -2.42 -3.97 -19.06
N SER A 71 -1.13 -3.75 -18.83
CA SER A 71 -0.43 -4.18 -17.62
C SER A 71 -0.85 -3.35 -16.40
N LEU A 72 -0.58 -3.87 -15.21
CA LEU A 72 -0.80 -3.13 -13.96
C LEU A 72 0.01 -1.81 -13.93
N THR A 73 1.19 -1.78 -14.53
CA THR A 73 2.02 -0.56 -14.61
C THR A 73 1.36 0.50 -15.46
N GLU A 74 0.83 0.15 -16.64
CA GLU A 74 0.09 1.07 -17.51
C GLU A 74 -1.17 1.60 -16.81
N VAL A 75 -1.91 0.74 -16.12
CA VAL A 75 -3.08 1.16 -15.33
C VAL A 75 -2.67 2.12 -14.21
N ARG A 76 -1.55 1.88 -13.53
CA ARG A 76 -1.03 2.77 -12.47
C ARG A 76 -0.54 4.11 -13.00
N SER A 77 -0.12 4.20 -14.26
CA SER A 77 0.19 5.50 -14.88
C SER A 77 -1.05 6.36 -15.09
N ILE A 78 -2.24 5.76 -15.10
CA ILE A 78 -3.53 6.46 -15.29
C ILE A 78 -4.23 6.70 -13.94
N LEU A 79 -4.33 5.66 -13.11
CA LEU A 79 -5.10 5.68 -11.85
C LEU A 79 -4.24 5.75 -10.59
N TYR A 80 -2.93 5.86 -10.73
CA TYR A 80 -1.99 5.79 -9.59
C TYR A 80 -2.12 4.45 -8.84
N ARG A 81 -1.65 4.41 -7.59
CA ARG A 81 -1.60 3.18 -6.80
C ARG A 81 -2.99 2.79 -6.29
N GLY A 82 -3.48 1.64 -6.75
CA GLY A 82 -4.67 0.98 -6.21
C GLY A 82 -4.36 0.04 -5.04
N ILE A 83 -5.40 -0.35 -4.32
CA ILE A 83 -5.37 -1.34 -3.24
C ILE A 83 -5.62 -2.71 -3.84
N GLU A 84 -4.72 -3.67 -3.61
CA GLU A 84 -4.97 -5.06 -3.98
C GLU A 84 -5.96 -5.68 -2.99
N VAL A 85 -7.09 -6.19 -3.49
CA VAL A 85 -8.16 -6.76 -2.66
C VAL A 85 -8.28 -8.27 -2.80
N ASN A 86 -7.71 -8.84 -3.87
CA ASN A 86 -7.68 -10.28 -4.09
C ASN A 86 -6.48 -10.66 -4.97
N ARG A 87 -5.89 -11.84 -4.74
CA ARG A 87 -4.83 -12.42 -5.57
C ARG A 87 -4.85 -13.94 -5.54
N SER A 88 -4.67 -14.53 -6.71
CA SER A 88 -4.42 -15.95 -6.96
C SER A 88 -3.19 -16.11 -7.87
N ALA A 89 -2.89 -17.34 -8.30
CA ALA A 89 -1.77 -17.62 -9.20
C ALA A 89 -1.87 -16.88 -10.53
N THR A 90 -3.09 -16.69 -11.06
CA THR A 90 -3.32 -16.08 -12.37
C THR A 90 -4.18 -14.83 -12.30
N ILE A 91 -4.91 -14.59 -11.21
CA ILE A 91 -5.84 -13.46 -11.09
C ILE A 91 -5.36 -12.50 -10.02
N ALA A 92 -5.44 -11.20 -10.27
CA ALA A 92 -5.31 -10.16 -9.26
C ALA A 92 -6.44 -9.14 -9.40
N THR A 93 -7.00 -8.68 -8.28
CA THR A 93 -8.07 -7.67 -8.27
C THR A 93 -7.61 -6.44 -7.50
N PHE A 94 -7.76 -5.28 -8.13
CA PHE A 94 -7.40 -4.00 -7.55
C PHE A 94 -8.62 -3.10 -7.44
N LEU A 95 -8.65 -2.32 -6.36
CA LEU A 95 -9.66 -1.31 -6.06
C LEU A 95 -8.99 0.06 -5.97
N TRP A 96 -9.58 1.03 -6.65
CA TRP A 96 -9.33 2.45 -6.45
C TRP A 96 -10.60 3.08 -5.92
N GLU A 97 -10.47 3.89 -4.87
CA GLU A 97 -11.59 4.57 -4.23
C GLU A 97 -11.25 6.05 -4.04
N ASN A 98 -12.14 6.92 -4.51
CA ASN A 98 -12.08 8.35 -4.31
C ASN A 98 -12.69 8.74 -2.96
N ALA A 99 -12.34 9.92 -2.46
CA ALA A 99 -12.90 10.45 -1.22
C ALA A 99 -14.43 10.68 -1.26
N ASP A 100 -15.03 10.78 -2.45
CA ASP A 100 -16.48 10.89 -2.64
C ASP A 100 -17.20 9.52 -2.67
N GLY A 101 -16.46 8.43 -2.44
CA GLY A 101 -16.97 7.05 -2.43
C GLY A 101 -17.12 6.44 -3.83
N SER A 102 -16.80 7.19 -4.89
CA SER A 102 -16.72 6.59 -6.23
C SER A 102 -15.51 5.67 -6.35
N LYS A 103 -15.63 4.60 -7.13
CA LYS A 103 -14.63 3.54 -7.20
C LYS A 103 -14.47 2.93 -8.58
N ILE A 104 -13.29 2.38 -8.82
CA ILE A 104 -12.95 1.54 -9.96
C ILE A 104 -12.42 0.21 -9.41
N THR A 105 -12.95 -0.89 -9.93
CA THR A 105 -12.43 -2.24 -9.70
C THR A 105 -11.83 -2.76 -11.01
N ALA A 106 -10.62 -3.29 -10.96
CA ALA A 106 -9.97 -3.90 -12.12
C ALA A 106 -9.52 -5.33 -11.79
N VAL A 107 -9.82 -6.26 -12.69
CA VAL A 107 -9.38 -7.66 -12.61
C VAL A 107 -8.31 -7.88 -13.66
N PHE A 108 -7.16 -8.34 -13.21
CA PHE A 108 -6.04 -8.75 -14.04
C PHE A 108 -6.01 -10.27 -14.09
N GLU A 109 -5.85 -10.82 -15.28
CA GLU A 109 -5.62 -12.24 -15.53
C GLU A 109 -4.29 -12.37 -16.28
N ASN A 110 -3.37 -13.19 -15.77
CA ASN A 110 -2.00 -13.32 -16.29
C ASN A 110 -1.31 -11.96 -16.48
N GLU A 111 -1.39 -11.11 -15.44
CA GLU A 111 -0.80 -9.75 -15.38
C GLU A 111 -1.38 -8.73 -16.38
N LYS A 112 -2.46 -9.09 -17.07
CA LYS A 112 -3.12 -8.26 -18.08
C LYS A 112 -4.54 -7.92 -17.65
N LEU A 113 -4.95 -6.66 -17.86
CA LEU A 113 -6.29 -6.19 -17.52
C LEU A 113 -7.31 -7.00 -18.30
N LYS A 114 -8.13 -7.77 -17.60
CA LYS A 114 -9.16 -8.61 -18.20
C LYS A 114 -10.53 -7.93 -18.18
N SER A 115 -10.90 -7.35 -17.05
CA SER A 115 -12.14 -6.61 -16.88
C SER A 115 -11.97 -5.42 -15.96
N LYS A 116 -12.85 -4.43 -16.13
CA LYS A 116 -12.93 -3.22 -15.31
C LYS A 116 -14.39 -2.90 -15.03
N GLU A 117 -14.66 -2.38 -13.84
CA GLU A 117 -15.96 -1.92 -13.38
C GLU A 117 -15.81 -0.59 -12.67
N GLN A 118 -16.86 0.23 -12.70
CA GLN A 118 -16.89 1.48 -11.97
C GLN A 118 -18.24 1.69 -11.30
N SER A 119 -18.25 2.46 -10.22
CA SER A 119 -19.48 2.97 -9.62
C SER A 119 -19.30 4.38 -9.09
N GLY A 120 -20.29 5.23 -9.33
CA GLY A 120 -20.33 6.58 -8.79
C GLY A 120 -19.38 7.58 -9.44
N LEU A 121 -18.67 7.22 -10.51
CA LEU A 121 -17.79 8.16 -11.21
C LEU A 121 -18.62 9.25 -11.90
N LYS A 122 -18.14 10.49 -11.75
CA LYS A 122 -18.65 11.65 -12.47
C LYS A 122 -17.86 11.85 -13.75
#